data_AF-A0A6L1KVI6-F1
#
_entry.id   AF-A0A6L1KVI6-F1
#
_cell.length_a   1.000
_cell.length_b   1.000
_cell.length_c   1.000
_cell.angle_alpha   90.00
_cell.angle_beta   90.00
_cell.angle_gamma   90.00
#
_symmetry.space_group_name_H-M   'P 1'
#
loop_
_entity.id
_entity.type
_entity.pdbx_description
1 polymer ?
#
loop_
_entity_poly.entity_id
_entity_poly.type
_entity_poly.pdbx_seq_one_letter_code
_entity_poly.pdbx_strand_id
1 'polypeptide(L)'
;MNNKISPIDELFNRVGLDSVSFIIPKLAFEKFLRKFDFKKHINKTTRNLQLKEYCDDKFKSHNAKDKKAPFEIKYINFIKGNKSLSNTAIILYNSKKALAKAKKNKKAKGYYIEIIINGINQPSKNIAKETMAFLTRLLRRFKTDSVDLSLDFSGNFDMKKQSVRQAIDTFKNLDIKGDFVEYNQSFYINNVKYKQLSQLNRLILYDKFHKQKNYHKQNINEKFCKWRRLELRLNIKNKLMRSLDTIKEALKLFSLFLKSLNNQNITRKFLNYQFSVFKDLRKNKHIKALNLFNSV
;
A
#
# COMPACT_ATOMS: atom_id res chain seq x y z
N MET A 1 -15.00 16.52 -29.57
CA MET A 1 -15.47 16.84 -28.20
C MET A 1 -14.41 16.37 -27.20
N ASN A 2 -13.67 17.30 -26.59
CA ASN A 2 -12.73 16.98 -25.52
C ASN A 2 -13.53 16.66 -24.26
N ASN A 3 -13.77 15.37 -23.98
CA ASN A 3 -14.29 14.90 -22.69
C ASN A 3 -13.24 15.23 -21.61
N LYS A 4 -13.30 16.46 -21.09
CA LYS A 4 -12.59 16.84 -19.86
C LYS A 4 -13.17 15.98 -18.74
N ILE A 5 -12.53 14.85 -18.47
CA ILE A 5 -12.77 14.03 -17.28
C ILE A 5 -12.72 14.96 -16.08
N SER A 6 -13.78 15.00 -15.27
CA SER A 6 -13.78 15.85 -14.08
C SER A 6 -12.65 15.40 -13.17
N PRO A 7 -11.86 16.31 -12.56
CA PRO A 7 -10.82 15.91 -11.60
C PRO A 7 -11.36 15.02 -10.46
N ILE A 8 -12.64 15.18 -10.10
CA ILE A 8 -13.34 14.32 -9.13
C ILE A 8 -13.42 12.86 -9.62
N ASP A 9 -13.61 12.66 -10.93
CA ASP A 9 -13.60 11.34 -11.57
C ASP A 9 -12.20 10.71 -11.60
N GLU A 10 -11.13 11.53 -11.48
CA GLU A 10 -9.75 11.02 -11.34
C GLU A 10 -9.41 10.59 -9.90
N LEU A 11 -10.19 11.06 -8.91
CA LEU A 11 -10.07 10.64 -7.51
C LEU A 11 -10.90 9.38 -7.24
N PHE A 12 -12.19 9.41 -7.59
CA PHE A 12 -13.11 8.33 -7.27
C PHE A 12 -13.10 7.22 -8.31
N ASN A 13 -13.42 6.02 -7.84
CA ASN A 13 -13.35 4.76 -8.56
C ASN A 13 -11.94 4.38 -9.04
N ARG A 14 -10.91 5.15 -8.64
CA ARG A 14 -9.52 4.94 -9.02
C ARG A 14 -8.93 3.74 -8.27
N VAL A 15 -8.38 2.80 -9.03
CA VAL A 15 -7.61 1.68 -8.49
C VAL A 15 -6.11 1.87 -8.71
N GLY A 16 -5.30 1.46 -7.73
CA GLY A 16 -3.84 1.43 -7.82
C GLY A 16 -3.18 0.53 -6.78
N LEU A 17 -1.94 0.13 -7.04
CA LEU A 17 -1.07 -0.46 -6.02
C LEU A 17 -0.69 0.64 -5.03
N ASP A 18 -1.00 0.45 -3.74
CA ASP A 18 -0.68 1.39 -2.68
C ASP A 18 0.59 1.00 -1.92
N SER A 19 0.81 -0.29 -1.69
CA SER A 19 2.02 -0.78 -1.05
C SER A 19 2.56 -2.05 -1.70
N VAL A 20 3.87 -2.23 -1.64
CA VAL A 20 4.57 -3.44 -2.09
C VAL A 20 5.61 -3.81 -1.04
N SER A 21 5.66 -5.09 -0.67
CA SER A 21 6.66 -5.62 0.25
C SER A 21 7.48 -6.74 -0.36
N PHE A 22 8.68 -6.94 0.20
CA PHE A 22 9.61 -7.99 -0.18
C PHE A 22 10.26 -8.58 1.07
N ILE A 23 10.58 -9.88 1.05
CA ILE A 23 11.45 -10.52 2.03
C ILE A 23 12.66 -11.07 1.30
N ILE A 24 13.83 -10.45 1.49
CA ILE A 24 15.01 -10.65 0.64
C ILE A 24 16.21 -11.02 1.53
N PRO A 25 17.12 -11.92 1.07
CA PRO A 25 18.40 -12.10 1.75
C PRO A 25 19.16 -10.76 1.87
N LYS A 26 19.63 -10.43 3.07
CA LYS A 26 20.34 -9.17 3.37
C LYS A 26 21.47 -8.90 2.39
N LEU A 27 22.33 -9.89 2.14
CA LEU A 27 23.46 -9.79 1.20
C LEU A 27 23.02 -9.49 -0.24
N ALA A 28 21.90 -10.08 -0.68
CA ALA A 28 21.39 -9.85 -2.03
C ALA A 28 20.84 -8.42 -2.19
N PHE A 29 20.22 -7.89 -1.14
CA PHE A 29 19.77 -6.49 -1.10
C PHE A 29 20.96 -5.52 -1.05
N GLU A 30 22.00 -5.79 -0.26
CA GLU A 30 23.21 -4.96 -0.23
C GLU A 30 23.94 -4.92 -1.58
N LYS A 31 24.02 -6.04 -2.30
CA LYS A 31 24.51 -6.09 -3.69
C LYS A 31 23.63 -5.27 -4.62
N PHE A 32 22.31 -5.35 -4.47
CA PHE A 32 21.36 -4.54 -5.23
C PHE A 32 21.55 -3.04 -4.99
N LEU A 33 21.68 -2.61 -3.73
CA LEU A 33 21.87 -1.21 -3.39
C LEU A 33 23.18 -0.65 -3.95
N ARG A 34 24.27 -1.43 -3.91
CA ARG A 34 25.56 -1.03 -4.53
C ARG A 34 25.44 -0.86 -6.03
N LYS A 35 24.83 -1.83 -6.73
CA LYS A 35 24.65 -1.80 -8.19
C LYS A 35 23.90 -0.56 -8.68
N PHE A 36 23.01 -0.02 -7.85
CA PHE A 36 22.13 1.09 -8.23
C PHE A 36 22.40 2.38 -7.44
N ASP A 37 23.55 2.46 -6.77
CA ASP A 37 24.01 3.61 -5.96
C ASP A 37 23.01 4.09 -4.88
N PHE A 38 22.27 3.16 -4.28
CA PHE A 38 21.33 3.44 -3.18
C PHE A 38 21.93 3.22 -1.79
N LYS A 39 23.14 2.64 -1.69
CA LYS A 39 23.73 2.27 -0.40
C LYS A 39 23.96 3.49 0.49
N LYS A 40 24.41 4.61 -0.10
CA LYS A 40 24.65 5.88 0.61
C LYS A 40 23.37 6.57 1.12
N HIS A 41 22.19 6.12 0.67
CA HIS A 41 20.91 6.72 1.02
C HIS A 41 20.19 6.00 2.18
N ILE A 42 20.80 4.97 2.79
CA ILE A 42 20.23 4.32 3.97
C ILE A 42 20.47 5.18 5.21
N ASN A 43 19.39 5.54 5.89
CA ASN A 43 19.38 6.28 7.14
C ASN A 43 18.92 5.38 8.28
N LYS A 44 19.57 5.47 9.45
CA LYS A 44 19.14 4.77 10.68
C LYS A 44 17.92 5.44 11.31
N THR A 45 17.79 6.75 11.15
CA THR A 45 16.70 7.56 11.71
C THR A 45 15.95 8.26 10.59
N THR A 46 14.81 8.85 10.93
CA THR A 46 14.04 9.68 10.03
C THR A 46 13.68 10.99 10.72
N ARG A 47 13.86 12.11 10.02
CA ARG A 47 13.36 13.44 10.45
C ARG A 47 11.89 13.64 10.08
N ASN A 48 11.30 12.70 9.34
CA ASN A 48 9.89 12.72 8.98
C ASN A 48 9.06 12.15 10.13
N LEU A 49 8.40 13.05 10.88
CA LEU A 49 7.61 12.70 12.05
C LEU A 49 6.45 11.75 11.71
N GLN A 50 5.73 11.98 10.60
CA GLN A 50 4.65 11.09 10.17
C GLN A 50 5.13 9.66 9.91
N LEU A 51 6.33 9.51 9.34
CA LEU A 51 6.93 8.20 9.10
C LEU A 51 7.36 7.54 10.41
N LYS A 52 7.93 8.31 11.34
CA LYS A 52 8.32 7.82 12.65
C LYS A 52 7.09 7.32 13.43
N GLU A 53 6.06 8.15 13.57
CA GLU A 53 4.81 7.81 14.26
C GLU A 53 4.15 6.55 13.67
N TYR A 54 4.08 6.47 12.35
CA TYR A 54 3.56 5.29 11.67
C TYR A 54 4.37 4.03 11.97
N CYS A 55 5.70 4.10 11.92
CA CYS A 55 6.56 2.96 12.21
C CYS A 55 6.47 2.54 13.69
N ASP A 56 6.49 3.50 14.60
CA ASP A 56 6.41 3.27 16.04
C ASP A 56 5.09 2.58 16.38
N ASP A 57 3.95 3.07 15.89
CA ASP A 57 2.65 2.43 16.13
C ASP A 57 2.52 1.06 15.44
N LYS A 58 2.86 0.97 14.14
CA LYS A 58 2.68 -0.26 13.36
C LYS A 58 3.57 -1.41 13.84
N PHE A 59 4.76 -1.09 14.32
CA PHE A 59 5.75 -2.08 14.70
C PHE A 59 5.99 -2.15 16.23
N LYS A 60 5.20 -1.46 17.06
CA LYS A 60 5.33 -1.48 18.55
C LYS A 60 5.42 -2.86 19.18
N SER A 61 4.76 -3.87 18.58
CA SER A 61 4.78 -5.26 19.07
C SER A 61 5.98 -6.09 18.62
N HIS A 62 6.98 -5.48 17.96
CA HIS A 62 8.23 -6.15 17.58
C HIS A 62 9.23 -6.10 18.72
N ASN A 63 9.95 -7.21 18.93
CA ASN A 63 10.85 -7.32 20.06
C ASN A 63 12.19 -6.62 19.77
N ALA A 64 12.32 -5.38 20.24
CA ALA A 64 13.57 -4.62 20.18
C ALA A 64 14.63 -5.09 21.20
N LYS A 65 14.25 -5.94 22.17
CA LYS A 65 15.11 -6.34 23.31
C LYS A 65 15.92 -7.62 23.06
N ASP A 66 15.77 -8.31 21.92
CA ASP A 66 16.61 -9.46 21.59
C ASP A 66 18.06 -8.99 21.36
N LYS A 67 18.95 -9.25 22.33
CA LYS A 67 20.36 -8.82 22.29
C LYS A 67 21.13 -9.42 21.10
N LYS A 68 20.73 -10.59 20.59
CA LYS A 68 21.42 -11.28 19.48
C LYS A 68 20.89 -10.86 18.11
N ALA A 69 19.64 -10.39 18.03
CA ALA A 69 18.99 -10.02 16.78
C ALA A 69 17.92 -8.94 17.00
N PRO A 70 18.31 -7.71 17.38
CA PRO A 70 17.35 -6.66 17.68
C PRO A 70 16.54 -6.29 16.44
N PHE A 71 15.26 -5.98 16.64
CA PHE A 71 14.45 -5.37 15.60
C PHE A 71 14.94 -3.96 15.29
N GLU A 72 15.29 -3.68 14.04
CA GLU A 72 15.75 -2.36 13.59
C GLU A 72 14.96 -1.90 12.38
N ILE A 73 14.71 -0.60 12.30
CA ILE A 73 14.11 0.05 11.12
C ILE A 73 15.14 0.97 10.50
N LYS A 74 15.33 0.87 9.17
CA LYS A 74 16.12 1.82 8.38
C LYS A 74 15.30 2.36 7.22
N TYR A 75 15.75 3.47 6.64
CA TYR A 75 14.97 4.24 5.67
C TYR A 75 15.81 4.61 4.46
N ILE A 76 15.20 4.56 3.26
CA ILE A 76 15.74 5.20 2.06
C ILE A 76 14.76 6.29 1.65
N ASN A 77 15.15 7.55 1.80
CA ASN A 77 14.35 8.71 1.38
C ASN A 77 14.71 9.07 -0.06
N PHE A 78 13.74 9.03 -0.97
CA PHE A 78 13.97 9.34 -2.38
C PHE A 78 13.93 10.85 -2.68
N ILE A 79 13.38 11.65 -1.77
CA ILE A 79 13.32 13.11 -1.87
C ILE A 79 13.82 13.71 -0.55
N LYS A 80 14.65 14.76 -0.63
CA LYS A 80 15.07 15.54 0.53
C LYS A 80 13.85 16.25 1.14
N GLY A 81 13.74 16.23 2.47
CA GLY A 81 12.65 16.91 3.18
C GLY A 81 11.26 16.28 3.02
N ASN A 82 11.16 15.03 2.56
CA ASN A 82 9.89 14.31 2.47
C ASN A 82 9.20 14.23 3.85
N LYS A 83 7.96 14.72 3.94
CA LYS A 83 7.12 14.70 5.15
C LYS A 83 6.02 13.63 5.12
N SER A 84 6.04 12.71 4.15
CA SER A 84 5.00 11.71 3.95
C SER A 84 5.51 10.27 3.98
N LEU A 85 4.60 9.29 4.12
CA LEU A 85 4.93 7.86 3.97
C LEU A 85 5.32 7.48 2.53
N SER A 86 4.79 8.20 1.55
CA SER A 86 5.20 8.10 0.15
C SER A 86 6.65 8.55 0.00
N ASN A 87 7.33 8.11 -1.06
CA ASN A 87 8.73 8.50 -1.33
C ASN A 87 9.78 8.07 -0.31
N THR A 88 9.45 7.06 0.50
CA THR A 88 10.41 6.40 1.39
C THR A 88 10.25 4.88 1.29
N ALA A 89 11.36 4.17 1.19
CA ALA A 89 11.39 2.73 1.44
C ALA A 89 11.74 2.47 2.92
N ILE A 90 10.98 1.58 3.56
CA ILE A 90 11.19 1.14 4.94
C ILE A 90 11.88 -0.23 4.89
N ILE A 91 12.97 -0.36 5.63
CA ILE A 91 13.78 -1.57 5.72
C ILE A 91 13.67 -2.09 7.16
N LEU A 92 13.12 -3.28 7.33
CA LEU A 92 12.93 -3.90 8.63
C LEU A 92 13.92 -5.07 8.78
N TYR A 93 14.83 -4.93 9.73
CA TYR A 93 15.71 -6.00 10.16
C TYR A 93 15.02 -6.79 11.27
N ASN A 94 15.11 -8.12 11.22
CA ASN A 94 14.51 -9.01 12.21
C ASN A 94 13.00 -8.79 12.42
N SER A 95 12.27 -8.42 11.36
CA SER A 95 10.80 -8.38 11.40
C SER A 95 10.23 -9.77 11.67
N LYS A 96 9.01 -9.86 12.21
CA LYS A 96 8.34 -11.16 12.47
C LYS A 96 8.33 -12.05 11.23
N LYS A 97 8.08 -11.46 10.04
CA LYS A 97 8.10 -12.18 8.76
C LYS A 97 9.50 -12.64 8.35
N ALA A 98 10.51 -11.78 8.50
CA ALA A 98 11.89 -12.13 8.16
C ALA A 98 12.42 -13.26 9.05
N LEU A 99 12.13 -13.21 10.36
CA LEU A 99 12.48 -14.26 11.32
C LEU A 99 11.76 -15.58 11.01
N ALA A 100 10.44 -15.53 10.73
CA ALA A 100 9.69 -16.71 10.34
C ALA A 100 10.24 -17.34 9.05
N LYS A 101 10.64 -16.51 8.07
CA LYS A 101 11.26 -16.99 6.83
C LYS A 101 12.63 -17.62 7.06
N ALA A 102 13.46 -17.02 7.93
CA ALA A 102 14.75 -17.56 8.33
C ALA A 102 14.59 -18.94 8.99
N LYS A 103 13.69 -19.05 9.98
CA LYS A 103 13.36 -20.32 10.66
C LYS A 103 12.91 -21.39 9.66
N LYS A 104 11.93 -21.06 8.80
CA LYS A 104 11.41 -21.99 7.78
C LYS A 104 12.51 -22.53 6.85
N ASN A 105 13.50 -21.70 6.53
CA ASN A 105 14.58 -22.05 5.61
C ASN A 105 15.87 -22.51 6.31
N LYS A 106 15.84 -22.76 7.63
CA LYS A 106 17.01 -23.12 8.44
C LYS A 106 18.19 -22.15 8.25
N LYS A 107 17.91 -20.84 8.19
CA LYS A 107 18.91 -19.77 8.10
C LYS A 107 19.01 -19.03 9.44
N ALA A 108 20.18 -18.46 9.71
CA ALA A 108 20.41 -17.65 10.90
C ALA A 108 19.47 -16.44 10.98
N LYS A 109 19.23 -15.95 12.21
CA LYS A 109 18.56 -14.65 12.42
C LYS A 109 19.30 -13.55 11.66
N GLY A 110 18.58 -12.55 11.14
CA GLY A 110 19.16 -11.48 10.33
C GLY A 110 19.55 -11.85 8.89
N TYR A 111 19.39 -13.12 8.46
CA TYR A 111 19.67 -13.52 7.07
C TYR A 111 18.72 -12.85 6.07
N TYR A 112 17.44 -12.71 6.44
CA TYR A 112 16.43 -12.02 5.64
C TYR A 112 16.10 -10.66 6.25
N ILE A 113 15.72 -9.72 5.39
CA ILE A 113 15.15 -8.43 5.74
C ILE A 113 13.82 -8.23 5.01
N GLU A 114 12.95 -7.41 5.57
CA GLU A 114 11.71 -7.00 4.92
C GLU A 114 11.85 -5.58 4.39
N ILE A 115 11.47 -5.37 3.12
CA ILE A 115 11.47 -4.07 2.46
C ILE A 115 10.03 -3.71 2.15
N ILE A 116 9.60 -2.50 2.50
CA ILE A 116 8.24 -2.01 2.27
C ILE A 116 8.30 -0.66 1.55
N ILE A 117 7.57 -0.53 0.45
CA ILE A 117 7.34 0.74 -0.25
C ILE A 117 5.85 1.03 -0.13
N ASN A 118 5.49 2.10 0.58
CA ASN A 118 4.11 2.50 0.86
C ASN A 118 3.72 3.76 0.10
N GLY A 119 2.41 3.99 0.00
CA GLY A 119 1.86 5.24 -0.50
C GLY A 119 2.15 5.52 -1.97
N ILE A 120 2.25 4.47 -2.80
CA ILE A 120 2.44 4.60 -4.26
C ILE A 120 1.12 4.76 -5.02
N ASN A 121 -0.04 4.74 -4.34
CA ASN A 121 -1.33 5.21 -4.84
C ASN A 121 -1.95 6.23 -3.87
N GLN A 122 -1.43 7.45 -3.86
CA GLN A 122 -1.90 8.54 -3.01
C GLN A 122 -2.29 9.75 -3.87
N PRO A 123 -3.59 9.93 -4.18
CA PRO A 123 -4.05 11.06 -4.99
C PRO A 123 -3.67 12.43 -4.42
N SER A 124 -3.55 12.56 -3.09
CA SER A 124 -3.23 13.83 -2.41
C SER A 124 -1.73 14.13 -2.27
N LYS A 125 -0.85 13.27 -2.81
CA LYS A 125 0.61 13.41 -2.61
C LYS A 125 1.39 13.26 -3.91
N ASN A 126 2.48 14.01 -4.02
CA ASN A 126 3.46 13.82 -5.08
C ASN A 126 4.23 12.51 -4.88
N ILE A 127 4.46 11.76 -5.95
CA ILE A 127 5.32 10.59 -5.95
C ILE A 127 6.48 10.84 -6.92
N ALA A 128 7.70 10.82 -6.37
CA ALA A 128 8.93 10.96 -7.13
C ALA A 128 9.09 9.82 -8.14
N LYS A 129 9.67 10.15 -9.31
CA LYS A 129 10.07 9.14 -10.29
C LYS A 129 11.07 8.16 -9.70
N GLU A 130 11.93 8.62 -8.78
CA GLU A 130 12.94 7.82 -8.08
C GLU A 130 12.30 6.68 -7.27
N THR A 131 11.17 6.96 -6.61
CA THR A 131 10.39 5.97 -5.86
C THR A 131 9.93 4.84 -6.78
N MET A 132 9.34 5.18 -7.92
CA MET A 132 8.86 4.21 -8.90
C MET A 132 10.03 3.48 -9.58
N ALA A 133 11.15 4.17 -9.85
CA ALA A 133 12.34 3.57 -10.43
C ALA A 133 12.97 2.52 -9.50
N PHE A 134 13.09 2.85 -8.22
CA PHE A 134 13.58 1.92 -7.20
C PHE A 134 12.67 0.70 -7.07
N LEU A 135 11.35 0.90 -6.99
CA LEU A 135 10.37 -0.17 -6.95
C LEU A 135 10.45 -1.06 -8.20
N THR A 136 10.50 -0.50 -9.41
CA THR A 136 10.65 -1.27 -10.65
C THR A 136 11.91 -2.13 -10.64
N ARG A 137 13.04 -1.57 -10.19
CA ARG A 137 14.31 -2.31 -10.08
C ARG A 137 14.19 -3.48 -9.08
N LEU A 138 13.49 -3.29 -7.96
CA LEU A 138 13.19 -4.37 -7.01
C LEU A 138 12.28 -5.44 -7.63
N LEU A 139 11.17 -5.06 -8.26
CA LEU A 139 10.20 -5.98 -8.88
C LEU A 139 10.87 -6.85 -9.96
N ARG A 140 11.76 -6.27 -10.76
CA ARG A 140 12.54 -7.00 -11.76
C ARG A 140 13.48 -8.03 -11.13
N ARG A 141 14.10 -7.71 -9.99
CA ARG A 141 15.14 -8.57 -9.37
C ARG A 141 14.62 -9.57 -8.35
N PHE A 142 13.65 -9.21 -7.52
CA PHE A 142 13.20 -10.05 -6.39
C PHE A 142 11.76 -10.54 -6.55
N LYS A 143 11.37 -11.55 -5.76
CA LYS A 143 9.97 -11.97 -5.62
C LYS A 143 9.29 -11.02 -4.64
N THR A 144 8.06 -10.62 -4.96
CA THR A 144 7.20 -9.81 -4.11
C THR A 144 6.61 -10.69 -3.01
N ASP A 145 6.64 -10.23 -1.75
CA ASP A 145 6.01 -10.92 -0.63
C ASP A 145 4.49 -10.66 -0.65
N SER A 146 4.11 -9.39 -0.52
CA SER A 146 2.72 -8.96 -0.61
C SER A 146 2.57 -7.62 -1.36
N VAL A 147 1.36 -7.37 -1.85
CA VAL A 147 0.93 -6.06 -2.38
C VAL A 147 -0.36 -5.64 -1.72
N ASP A 148 -0.53 -4.34 -1.46
CA ASP A 148 -1.83 -3.77 -1.15
C ASP A 148 -2.35 -3.06 -2.41
N LEU A 149 -3.48 -3.52 -2.95
CA LEU A 149 -4.27 -2.75 -3.90
C LEU A 149 -5.25 -1.87 -3.16
N SER A 150 -5.55 -0.71 -3.71
CA SER A 150 -6.49 0.24 -3.14
C SER A 150 -7.47 0.72 -4.19
N LEU A 151 -8.71 0.95 -3.75
CA LEU A 151 -9.78 1.59 -4.48
C LEU A 151 -10.25 2.79 -3.67
N ASP A 152 -10.10 3.98 -4.24
CA ASP A 152 -10.70 5.22 -3.72
C ASP A 152 -12.10 5.38 -4.33
N PHE A 153 -13.11 5.71 -3.52
CA PHE A 153 -14.49 5.89 -3.99
C PHE A 153 -15.26 6.88 -3.12
N SER A 154 -16.37 7.39 -3.65
CA SER A 154 -17.30 8.24 -2.91
C SER A 154 -18.37 7.37 -2.27
N GLY A 155 -18.60 7.53 -0.98
CA GLY A 155 -19.66 6.80 -0.30
C GLY A 155 -20.12 7.49 0.97
N ASN A 156 -21.43 7.47 1.20
CA ASN A 156 -22.05 7.93 2.45
C ASN A 156 -21.92 6.85 3.54
N PHE A 157 -20.68 6.49 3.88
CA PHE A 157 -20.43 5.57 4.96
C PHE A 157 -20.27 6.34 6.26
N ASP A 158 -21.28 6.31 7.13
CA ASP A 158 -21.05 6.57 8.54
C ASP A 158 -20.45 5.32 9.19
N MET A 159 -19.12 5.33 9.30
CA MET A 159 -18.35 4.24 9.91
C MET A 159 -18.76 3.95 11.36
N LYS A 160 -19.53 4.83 12.03
CA LYS A 160 -19.99 4.64 13.41
C LYS A 160 -21.38 4.02 13.56
N LYS A 161 -22.30 4.13 12.59
CA LYS A 161 -23.74 3.88 12.89
C LYS A 161 -24.51 2.94 11.96
N GLN A 162 -24.16 2.76 10.68
CA GLN A 162 -25.03 1.94 9.80
C GLN A 162 -24.37 1.35 8.54
N SER A 163 -23.31 1.98 8.03
CA SER A 163 -22.80 1.64 6.70
C SER A 163 -21.72 0.54 6.70
N VAL A 164 -21.11 0.27 7.85
CA VAL A 164 -20.17 -0.86 8.00
C VAL A 164 -20.94 -2.17 7.98
N ARG A 165 -22.13 -2.25 8.58
CA ARG A 165 -23.03 -3.41 8.43
C ARG A 165 -23.41 -3.66 6.98
N GLN A 166 -23.78 -2.62 6.21
CA GLN A 166 -24.09 -2.77 4.79
C GLN A 166 -22.87 -3.22 3.95
N ALA A 167 -21.67 -2.70 4.25
CA ALA A 167 -20.44 -3.18 3.61
C ALA A 167 -20.11 -4.63 4.04
N ILE A 168 -20.29 -4.96 5.31
CA ILE A 168 -20.17 -6.32 5.86
C ILE A 168 -21.14 -7.25 5.14
N ASP A 169 -22.41 -6.86 4.96
CA ASP A 169 -23.42 -7.67 4.29
C ASP A 169 -23.11 -7.84 2.80
N THR A 170 -22.56 -6.79 2.17
CA THR A 170 -21.99 -6.88 0.81
C THR A 170 -20.88 -7.93 0.74
N PHE A 171 -19.98 -8.01 1.74
CA PHE A 171 -18.90 -9.01 1.76
C PHE A 171 -19.35 -10.39 2.25
N LYS A 172 -20.35 -10.49 3.13
CA LYS A 172 -20.98 -11.76 3.55
C LYS A 172 -21.62 -12.45 2.34
N ASN A 173 -22.31 -11.69 1.48
CA ASN A 173 -22.89 -12.21 0.25
C ASN A 173 -21.84 -12.68 -0.78
N LEU A 174 -20.56 -12.38 -0.56
CA LEU A 174 -19.44 -12.81 -1.41
C LEU A 174 -18.71 -14.07 -0.87
N ASP A 175 -19.25 -14.73 0.16
CA ASP A 175 -18.63 -15.90 0.84
C ASP A 175 -17.18 -15.61 1.31
N ILE A 176 -16.94 -14.38 1.77
CA ILE A 176 -15.66 -13.97 2.35
C ILE A 176 -15.69 -14.24 3.85
N LYS A 177 -14.76 -15.07 4.32
CA LYS A 177 -14.58 -15.40 5.75
C LYS A 177 -13.28 -14.81 6.28
N GLY A 178 -13.19 -14.60 7.59
CA GLY A 178 -11.98 -14.08 8.25
C GLY A 178 -12.28 -13.51 9.63
N ASP A 179 -11.29 -12.84 10.23
CA ASP A 179 -11.42 -12.21 11.54
C ASP A 179 -11.87 -10.76 11.37
N PHE A 180 -13.13 -10.48 11.73
CA PHE A 180 -13.76 -9.18 11.62
C PHE A 180 -13.36 -8.29 12.79
N VAL A 181 -12.82 -7.11 12.51
CA VAL A 181 -12.39 -6.15 13.53
C VAL A 181 -12.81 -4.74 13.12
N GLU A 182 -13.54 -4.07 14.00
CA GLU A 182 -13.82 -2.64 13.91
C GLU A 182 -12.83 -1.87 14.78
N TYR A 183 -12.25 -0.80 14.23
CA TYR A 183 -11.33 0.07 14.97
C TYR A 183 -11.46 1.51 14.48
N ASN A 184 -11.91 2.40 15.37
CA ASN A 184 -12.20 3.80 15.05
C ASN A 184 -13.12 3.93 13.82
N GLN A 185 -12.64 4.57 12.75
CA GLN A 185 -13.37 4.75 11.50
C GLN A 185 -12.86 3.79 10.41
N SER A 186 -12.50 2.57 10.81
CA SER A 186 -11.93 1.56 9.94
C SER A 186 -12.50 0.19 10.28
N PHE A 187 -12.72 -0.59 9.25
CA PHE A 187 -13.19 -1.95 9.30
C PHE A 187 -12.15 -2.86 8.65
N TYR A 188 -11.84 -3.97 9.31
CA TYR A 188 -10.83 -4.93 8.89
C TYR A 188 -11.44 -6.31 8.81
N ILE A 189 -11.07 -7.05 7.76
CA ILE A 189 -11.18 -8.52 7.75
C ILE A 189 -9.76 -9.04 7.63
N ASN A 190 -9.25 -9.66 8.69
CA ASN A 190 -7.92 -10.28 8.71
C ASN A 190 -8.03 -11.78 8.40
N ASN A 191 -6.90 -12.41 8.06
CA ASN A 191 -6.81 -13.84 7.77
C ASN A 191 -7.90 -14.32 6.80
N VAL A 192 -8.12 -13.52 5.75
CA VAL A 192 -9.22 -13.71 4.81
C VAL A 192 -9.13 -15.09 4.15
N LYS A 193 -10.27 -15.76 4.06
CA LYS A 193 -10.48 -16.98 3.28
C LYS A 193 -11.52 -16.66 2.22
N TYR A 194 -11.09 -16.69 0.96
CA TYR A 194 -11.96 -16.46 -0.20
C TYR A 194 -11.51 -17.37 -1.33
N LYS A 195 -12.39 -18.29 -1.78
CA LYS A 195 -12.03 -19.40 -2.68
C LYS A 195 -11.52 -18.91 -4.04
N GLN A 196 -12.14 -17.86 -4.56
CA GLN A 196 -11.84 -17.26 -5.86
C GLN A 196 -10.51 -16.49 -5.85
N LEU A 197 -10.01 -16.11 -4.68
CA LEU A 197 -8.74 -15.38 -4.52
C LEU A 197 -8.05 -15.80 -3.21
N SER A 198 -7.46 -17.00 -3.21
CA SER A 198 -6.78 -17.58 -2.04
C SER A 198 -5.56 -16.78 -1.56
N GLN A 199 -5.04 -15.88 -2.40
CA GLN A 199 -3.95 -14.97 -2.04
C GLN A 199 -4.43 -13.77 -1.20
N LEU A 200 -5.74 -13.48 -1.16
CA LEU A 200 -6.30 -12.41 -0.35
C LEU A 200 -6.10 -12.73 1.13
N ASN A 201 -5.37 -11.87 1.83
CA ASN A 201 -5.01 -12.06 3.23
C ASN A 201 -5.76 -11.10 4.15
N ARG A 202 -6.02 -9.88 3.66
CA ARG A 202 -6.67 -8.85 4.46
C ARG A 202 -7.45 -7.89 3.59
N LEU A 203 -8.58 -7.44 4.11
CA LEU A 203 -9.39 -6.36 3.58
C LEU A 203 -9.45 -5.22 4.61
N ILE A 204 -9.39 -3.98 4.15
CA ILE A 204 -9.60 -2.80 4.99
C ILE A 204 -10.54 -1.83 4.28
N LEU A 205 -11.61 -1.42 4.93
CA LEU A 205 -12.49 -0.34 4.51
C LEU A 205 -12.39 0.80 5.53
N TYR A 206 -12.15 2.02 5.08
CA TYR A 206 -12.02 3.15 6.02
C TYR A 206 -12.36 4.51 5.43
N ASP A 207 -12.59 5.48 6.32
CA ASP A 207 -12.72 6.89 5.98
C ASP A 207 -11.37 7.50 5.60
N LYS A 208 -11.17 7.68 4.28
CA LYS A 208 -9.92 8.19 3.74
C LYS A 208 -9.80 9.70 3.93
N PHE A 209 -10.91 10.44 3.84
CA PHE A 209 -10.94 11.87 4.15
C PHE A 209 -10.52 12.13 5.59
N HIS A 210 -11.14 11.47 6.56
CA HIS A 210 -10.81 11.63 7.97
C HIS A 210 -9.35 11.26 8.26
N LYS A 211 -8.86 10.15 7.69
CA LYS A 211 -7.44 9.78 7.84
C LYS A 211 -6.50 10.84 7.27
N GLN A 212 -6.81 11.43 6.12
CA GLN A 212 -5.94 12.44 5.54
C GLN A 212 -6.02 13.78 6.29
N LYS A 213 -7.23 14.23 6.66
CA LYS A 213 -7.47 15.50 7.36
C LYS A 213 -6.95 15.47 8.79
N ASN A 214 -7.27 14.43 9.57
CA ASN A 214 -6.99 14.39 11.01
C ASN A 214 -5.67 13.70 11.35
N TYR A 215 -5.44 12.49 10.80
CA TYR A 215 -4.22 11.75 11.12
C TYR A 215 -3.00 12.30 10.37
N HIS A 216 -3.15 12.60 9.07
CA HIS A 216 -2.04 13.16 8.29
C HIS A 216 -2.00 14.69 8.25
N LYS A 217 -2.91 15.37 8.96
CA LYS A 217 -2.98 16.84 9.09
C LYS A 217 -2.90 17.56 7.74
N GLN A 218 -3.52 17.00 6.70
CA GLN A 218 -3.59 17.63 5.37
C GLN A 218 -4.79 18.57 5.31
N ASN A 219 -4.57 19.76 4.76
CA ASN A 219 -5.66 20.67 4.44
C ASN A 219 -6.40 20.13 3.19
N ILE A 220 -7.57 19.53 3.40
CA ILE A 220 -8.41 18.96 2.34
C ILE A 220 -9.79 19.59 2.45
N ASN A 221 -10.27 20.13 1.34
CA ASN A 221 -11.60 20.76 1.23
C ASN A 221 -12.71 19.77 1.65
N GLU A 222 -13.71 20.27 2.39
CA GLU A 222 -14.81 19.46 2.94
C GLU A 222 -15.72 18.84 1.88
N LYS A 223 -15.71 19.33 0.63
CA LYS A 223 -16.38 18.68 -0.49
C LYS A 223 -15.96 17.22 -0.70
N PHE A 224 -14.80 16.81 -0.17
CA PHE A 224 -14.31 15.44 -0.20
C PHE A 224 -14.66 14.60 1.05
N CYS A 225 -15.57 15.05 1.92
CA CYS A 225 -15.94 14.37 3.17
C CYS A 225 -16.44 12.93 2.97
N LYS A 226 -16.89 12.59 1.76
CA LYS A 226 -17.36 11.26 1.34
C LYS A 226 -16.24 10.34 0.81
N TRP A 227 -14.98 10.76 0.87
CA TRP A 227 -13.87 9.97 0.36
C TRP A 227 -13.60 8.76 1.26
N ARG A 228 -13.87 7.57 0.71
CA ARG A 228 -13.62 6.27 1.32
C ARG A 228 -12.57 5.50 0.54
N ARG A 229 -11.94 4.53 1.21
CA ARG A 229 -10.99 3.63 0.57
C ARG A 229 -11.18 2.19 1.02
N LEU A 230 -11.17 1.29 0.03
CA LEU A 230 -11.08 -0.15 0.21
C LEU A 230 -9.67 -0.63 -0.18
N GLU A 231 -8.97 -1.32 0.71
CA GLU A 231 -7.64 -1.89 0.48
C GLU A 231 -7.68 -3.42 0.56
N LEU A 232 -7.07 -4.09 -0.42
CA LEU A 232 -6.94 -5.54 -0.50
C LEU A 232 -5.45 -5.91 -0.42
N ARG A 233 -5.07 -6.66 0.61
CA ARG A 233 -3.72 -7.21 0.75
C ARG A 233 -3.64 -8.59 0.14
N LEU A 234 -2.79 -8.75 -0.87
CA LEU A 234 -2.54 -10.01 -1.56
C LEU A 234 -1.15 -10.55 -1.20
N ASN A 235 -1.08 -11.81 -0.77
CA ASN A 235 0.17 -12.55 -0.58
C ASN A 235 0.62 -13.13 -1.94
N ILE A 236 1.54 -12.46 -2.62
CA ILE A 236 1.99 -12.84 -3.97
C ILE A 236 3.04 -13.95 -3.93
N LYS A 237 4.06 -13.82 -3.06
CA LYS A 237 5.20 -14.76 -2.91
C LYS A 237 5.89 -15.17 -4.22
N ASN A 238 5.75 -14.36 -5.28
CA ASN A 238 6.26 -14.59 -6.63
C ASN A 238 6.63 -13.25 -7.31
N LYS A 239 7.12 -13.26 -8.54
CA LYS A 239 7.29 -12.06 -9.36
C LYS A 239 5.93 -11.42 -9.64
N LEU A 240 5.75 -10.16 -9.26
CA LEU A 240 4.48 -9.44 -9.49
C LEU A 240 4.00 -9.51 -10.95
N MET A 241 4.92 -9.36 -11.92
CA MET A 241 4.60 -9.43 -13.35
C MET A 241 4.15 -10.82 -13.81
N ARG A 242 4.43 -11.88 -13.04
CA ARG A 242 3.94 -13.25 -13.28
C ARG A 242 2.67 -13.57 -12.48
N SER A 243 2.16 -12.61 -11.71
CA SER A 243 0.99 -12.77 -10.85
C SER A 243 -0.15 -11.83 -11.27
N LEU A 244 -0.21 -11.49 -12.56
CA LEU A 244 -1.23 -10.58 -13.08
C LEU A 244 -2.64 -11.14 -12.95
N ASP A 245 -2.83 -12.45 -13.01
CA ASP A 245 -4.16 -13.05 -12.83
C ASP A 245 -4.68 -12.85 -11.40
N THR A 246 -3.81 -12.96 -10.39
CA THR A 246 -4.15 -12.60 -9.00
C THR A 246 -4.59 -11.13 -8.89
N ILE A 247 -3.95 -10.22 -9.64
CA ILE A 247 -4.36 -8.82 -9.71
C ILE A 247 -5.73 -8.69 -10.39
N LYS A 248 -5.96 -9.38 -11.51
CA LYS A 248 -7.25 -9.35 -12.22
C LYS A 248 -8.41 -9.82 -11.33
N GLU A 249 -8.23 -10.89 -10.57
CA GLU A 249 -9.25 -11.38 -9.63
C GLU A 249 -9.55 -10.35 -8.52
N ALA A 250 -8.52 -9.68 -7.98
CA ALA A 250 -8.73 -8.60 -7.03
C ALA A 250 -9.51 -7.41 -7.64
N LEU A 251 -9.28 -7.11 -8.93
CA LEU A 251 -10.05 -6.09 -9.65
C LEU A 251 -11.52 -6.47 -9.84
N LYS A 252 -11.83 -7.77 -10.01
CA LYS A 252 -13.22 -8.24 -10.05
C LYS A 252 -13.89 -8.00 -8.71
N LEU A 253 -13.21 -8.29 -7.59
CA LEU A 253 -13.76 -8.03 -6.26
C LEU A 253 -14.06 -6.54 -6.04
N PHE A 254 -13.16 -5.63 -6.44
CA PHE A 254 -13.46 -4.19 -6.42
C PHE A 254 -14.64 -3.81 -7.31
N SER A 255 -14.78 -4.43 -8.48
CA SER A 255 -15.88 -4.16 -9.40
C SER A 255 -17.23 -4.61 -8.82
N LEU A 256 -17.28 -5.80 -8.20
CA LEU A 256 -18.47 -6.30 -7.51
C LEU A 256 -18.85 -5.39 -6.32
N PHE A 257 -17.86 -4.95 -5.55
CA PHE A 257 -18.06 -4.04 -4.44
C PHE A 257 -18.63 -2.69 -4.90
N LEU A 258 -18.07 -2.05 -5.94
CA LEU A 258 -18.64 -0.79 -6.43
C LEU A 258 -20.02 -0.96 -7.06
N LYS A 259 -20.22 -2.03 -7.84
CA LYS A 259 -21.51 -2.30 -8.46
C LYS A 259 -22.63 -2.45 -7.43
N SER A 260 -22.38 -3.21 -6.36
CA SER A 260 -23.34 -3.37 -5.26
C SER A 260 -23.58 -2.08 -4.47
N LEU A 261 -22.55 -1.25 -4.33
CA LEU A 261 -22.66 0.00 -3.58
C LEU A 261 -23.43 1.09 -4.32
N ASN A 262 -23.08 1.35 -5.58
CA ASN A 262 -23.59 2.52 -6.31
C ASN A 262 -23.69 2.32 -7.82
N ASN A 263 -23.66 1.06 -8.30
CA ASN A 263 -23.70 0.69 -9.72
C ASN A 263 -22.59 1.35 -10.57
N GLN A 264 -21.43 1.66 -9.98
CA GLN A 264 -20.30 2.26 -10.70
C GLN A 264 -19.23 1.23 -11.09
N ASN A 265 -18.41 1.60 -12.08
CA ASN A 265 -17.27 0.81 -12.54
C ASN A 265 -15.96 1.38 -11.99
N ILE A 266 -14.97 0.50 -11.80
CA ILE A 266 -13.61 0.92 -11.46
C ILE A 266 -12.86 1.55 -12.64
N THR A 267 -12.00 2.52 -12.34
CA THR A 267 -11.07 3.15 -13.26
C THR A 267 -9.66 2.58 -13.04
N ARG A 268 -9.09 1.97 -14.09
CA ARG A 268 -7.77 1.32 -14.07
C ARG A 268 -6.63 2.19 -14.62
N LYS A 269 -6.90 3.44 -15.00
CA LYS A 269 -5.94 4.37 -15.64
C LYS A 269 -4.61 4.45 -14.88
N PHE A 270 -4.68 4.66 -13.57
CA PHE A 270 -3.47 4.79 -12.73
C PHE A 270 -2.74 3.45 -12.54
N LEU A 271 -3.47 2.37 -12.29
CA LEU A 271 -2.89 1.02 -12.21
C LEU A 271 -2.15 0.64 -13.52
N ASN A 272 -2.77 0.89 -14.67
CA ASN A 272 -2.18 0.64 -15.99
C ASN A 272 -0.90 1.47 -16.18
N TYR A 273 -0.90 2.73 -15.73
CA TYR A 273 0.30 3.54 -15.71
C TYR A 273 1.40 2.91 -14.83
N GLN A 274 1.10 2.49 -13.60
CA GLN A 274 2.07 1.84 -12.71
C GLN A 274 2.70 0.60 -13.38
N PHE A 275 1.88 -0.29 -13.94
CA PHE A 275 2.38 -1.47 -14.67
C PHE A 275 3.16 -1.12 -15.92
N SER A 276 2.80 -0.03 -16.63
CA SER A 276 3.57 0.44 -17.78
C SER A 276 4.99 0.88 -17.39
N VAL A 277 5.14 1.52 -16.23
CA VAL A 277 6.44 1.93 -15.66
C VAL A 277 7.25 0.71 -15.20
N PHE A 278 6.59 -0.30 -14.63
CA PHE A 278 7.27 -1.54 -14.21
C PHE A 278 7.83 -2.32 -15.41
N LYS A 279 7.11 -2.30 -16.54
CA LYS A 279 7.56 -2.86 -17.81
C LYS A 279 8.66 -2.01 -18.44
N ASP A 280 8.47 -0.69 -18.53
CA ASP A 280 9.38 0.24 -19.19
C ASP A 280 9.65 1.50 -18.34
N LEU A 281 10.90 1.65 -17.89
CA LEU A 281 11.30 2.77 -17.04
C LEU A 281 11.29 4.12 -17.78
N ARG A 282 11.31 4.13 -19.12
CA ARG A 282 11.23 5.38 -19.90
C ARG A 282 9.88 6.07 -19.75
N LYS A 283 8.82 5.32 -19.37
CA LYS A 283 7.48 5.86 -19.10
C LYS A 283 7.35 6.52 -17.72
N ASN A 284 8.38 6.40 -16.89
CA ASN A 284 8.36 6.87 -15.53
C ASN A 284 8.45 8.40 -15.46
N LYS A 285 7.52 9.02 -14.75
CA LYS A 285 7.46 10.46 -14.53
C LYS A 285 7.15 10.78 -13.08
N HIS A 286 7.46 12.02 -12.68
CA HIS A 286 6.96 12.55 -11.42
C HIS A 286 5.43 12.55 -11.44
N ILE A 287 4.81 11.88 -10.48
CA ILE A 287 3.37 11.83 -10.33
C ILE A 287 3.00 12.99 -9.41
N LYS A 288 2.24 13.96 -9.92
CA LYS A 288 1.75 15.07 -9.12
C LYS A 288 0.52 14.64 -8.32
N ALA A 289 0.34 15.22 -7.15
CA ALA A 289 -0.93 15.21 -6.44
C ALA A 289 -2.02 15.79 -7.36
N LEU A 290 -3.26 15.32 -7.21
CA LEU A 290 -4.38 15.91 -7.94
C LEU A 290 -4.61 17.33 -7.44
N ASN A 291 -4.66 18.30 -8.36
CA ASN A 291 -4.80 19.72 -8.02
C ASN A 291 -6.15 20.09 -7.37
N LEU A 292 -7.09 19.14 -7.30
CA LEU A 292 -8.41 19.28 -6.73
C LEU A 292 -8.46 19.45 -5.21
N PHE A 293 -7.39 19.10 -4.48
CA PHE A 293 -7.34 19.25 -3.02
C PHE A 293 -7.02 20.68 -2.55
N ASN A 294 -6.45 21.51 -3.41
CA ASN A 294 -5.98 22.87 -3.08
C ASN A 294 -6.86 23.99 -3.68
N SER A 295 -7.98 23.63 -4.32
CA SER A 295 -8.96 24.63 -4.78
C SER A 295 -9.79 25.08 -3.58
N VAL A 296 -9.49 26.29 -3.11
CA VAL A 296 -10.40 27.16 -2.35
C VAL A 296 -11.56 27.51 -3.27
#